data_AF-A0A839X2H4-F1
#
_entry.id   AF-A0A839X2H4-F1
#
_cell.length_a   1.000
_cell.length_b   1.000
_cell.length_c   1.000
_cell.angle_alpha   90.00
_cell.angle_beta   90.00
_cell.angle_gamma   90.00
#
_symmetry.space_group_name_H-M   'P 1'
#
loop_
_entity.id
_entity.type
_entity.pdbx_description
1 polymer ?
#
loop_
_entity_poly.entity_id
_entity_poly.type
_entity_poly.pdbx_seq_one_letter_code
_entity_poly.pdbx_strand_id
1 'polypeptide(L)'
;MRPSPSSVPGNPPAAAAFLRGVERRAAMFAQWQCGDLDSGDAAVAAAMAEFVRGATTVPFADWPRRFWSLLLAAPALRAPRAGSAADGLPALDRLPGGPRVVVLLRLAAGLPEHEAAAVLGVSRATYRLGLQRALPRGEDGSPDVAAWRALAEAVQSGIRTLPPDRLARLAALREAALRGRAPTLRRYPVARGEVEAPPPETRAVARRPGWLWPAMVAVALATVLALAATWNGSWRGGLAEEEIRIEALADSAPAARYDAQAALVTERDFELLLAQDEDTGWQADPAFFAWLAAQRERPQDSTADTHLQPAQTDDDGEPETSDAEL
;
A
#
# COMPACT_ATOMS: atom_id res chain seq x y z
N MET A 1 -44.06 18.97 35.46
CA MET A 1 -42.67 18.93 34.96
C MET A 1 -42.61 17.98 33.77
N ARG A 2 -42.51 18.52 32.55
CA ARG A 2 -42.25 17.70 31.35
C ARG A 2 -40.73 17.61 31.19
N PRO A 3 -40.12 16.43 31.03
CA PRO A 3 -38.72 16.34 30.69
C PRO A 3 -38.49 16.96 29.31
N SER A 4 -37.58 17.92 29.23
CA SER A 4 -37.08 18.44 27.96
C SER A 4 -36.44 17.30 27.17
N PRO A 5 -36.70 17.16 25.85
CA PRO A 5 -35.98 16.19 25.04
C PRO A 5 -34.51 16.59 24.98
N SER A 6 -33.64 15.68 25.42
CA SER A 6 -32.19 15.75 25.24
C SER A 6 -31.87 15.76 23.74
N SER A 7 -31.62 16.95 23.19
CA SER A 7 -31.09 17.08 21.83
C SER A 7 -29.60 16.78 21.83
N VAL A 8 -29.23 15.51 21.65
CA VAL A 8 -27.94 15.18 21.03
C VAL A 8 -28.25 14.50 19.70
N PRO A 9 -28.28 15.29 18.63
CA PRO A 9 -27.64 14.82 17.41
C PRO A 9 -26.87 15.95 16.72
N GLY A 10 -25.57 15.74 16.54
CA GLY A 10 -24.91 16.26 15.33
C GLY A 10 -23.46 16.73 15.48
N ASN A 11 -22.54 15.90 14.97
CA ASN A 11 -21.23 16.36 14.49
C ASN A 11 -21.19 17.11 13.13
N PRO A 12 -22.28 17.50 12.42
CA PRO A 12 -22.18 18.22 11.15
C PRO A 12 -21.37 19.53 11.19
N PRO A 13 -21.54 20.44 12.17
CA PRO A 13 -20.82 21.72 12.14
C PRO A 13 -19.33 21.56 12.46
N ALA A 14 -18.98 20.66 13.40
CA ALA A 14 -17.59 20.35 13.72
C ALA A 14 -16.89 19.64 12.56
N ALA A 15 -17.53 18.63 11.96
CA ALA A 15 -17.02 17.95 10.77
C ALA A 15 -16.84 18.93 9.59
N ALA A 16 -17.81 19.83 9.37
CA ALA A 16 -17.68 20.86 8.35
C ALA A 16 -16.49 21.80 8.59
N ALA A 17 -16.27 22.23 9.84
CA ALA A 17 -15.14 23.08 10.20
C ALA A 17 -13.80 22.37 10.01
N PHE A 18 -13.70 21.11 10.44
CA PHE A 18 -12.52 20.27 10.21
C PHE A 18 -12.23 20.10 8.72
N LEU A 19 -13.24 19.71 7.92
CA LEU A 19 -13.09 19.52 6.48
C LEU A 19 -12.64 20.79 5.76
N ARG A 20 -13.20 21.96 6.11
CA ARG A 20 -12.74 23.26 5.60
C ARG A 20 -11.26 23.53 5.91
N GLY A 21 -10.77 23.07 7.07
CA GLY A 21 -9.36 23.23 7.47
C GLY A 21 -8.39 22.26 6.78
N VAL A 22 -8.88 21.15 6.20
CA VAL A 22 -8.03 20.14 5.54
C VAL A 22 -8.18 20.13 4.01
N GLU A 23 -9.29 20.61 3.44
CA GLU A 23 -9.62 20.44 2.01
C GLU A 23 -8.54 20.94 1.05
N ARG A 24 -7.90 22.08 1.33
CA ARG A 24 -6.81 22.61 0.49
C ARG A 24 -5.59 21.70 0.47
N ARG A 25 -5.17 21.26 1.66
CA ARG A 25 -4.02 20.37 1.84
C ARG A 25 -4.28 19.00 1.24
N ALA A 26 -5.48 18.46 1.46
CA ALA A 26 -5.90 17.17 0.92
C ALA A 26 -5.91 17.17 -0.63
N ALA A 27 -6.42 18.24 -1.25
CA ALA A 27 -6.48 18.35 -2.71
C ALA A 27 -5.09 18.44 -3.37
N MET A 28 -4.20 19.25 -2.81
CA MET A 28 -2.82 19.34 -3.31
C MET A 28 -2.03 18.06 -3.04
N PHE A 29 -2.17 17.48 -1.85
CA PHE A 29 -1.59 16.19 -1.51
C PHE A 29 -2.00 15.10 -2.50
N ALA A 30 -3.31 14.97 -2.77
CA ALA A 30 -3.85 13.95 -3.65
C ALA A 30 -3.34 14.14 -5.08
N GLN A 31 -3.37 15.37 -5.60
CA GLN A 31 -2.83 15.69 -6.93
C GLN A 31 -1.34 15.32 -7.03
N TRP A 32 -0.51 15.75 -6.08
CA TRP A 32 0.93 15.47 -6.13
C TRP A 32 1.26 13.98 -5.99
N GLN A 33 0.43 13.23 -5.26
CA GLN A 33 0.61 11.79 -5.12
C GLN A 33 0.23 11.03 -6.41
N CYS A 34 -0.95 11.30 -6.99
CA CYS A 34 -1.47 10.53 -8.13
C CYS A 34 -1.13 11.12 -9.51
N GLY A 35 -0.78 12.39 -9.57
CA GLY A 35 -0.41 13.12 -10.79
C GLY A 35 -1.56 13.61 -11.66
N ASP A 36 -2.79 13.52 -11.15
CA ASP A 36 -3.98 13.94 -11.87
C ASP A 36 -4.92 14.74 -10.97
N LEU A 37 -5.35 15.90 -11.46
CA LEU A 37 -6.18 16.82 -10.69
C LEU A 37 -7.56 16.22 -10.40
N ASP A 38 -8.19 15.63 -11.42
CA ASP A 38 -9.55 15.11 -11.31
C ASP A 38 -9.61 13.85 -10.44
N SER A 39 -8.65 12.93 -10.62
CA SER A 39 -8.52 11.73 -9.78
C SER A 39 -8.14 12.08 -8.34
N GLY A 40 -7.35 13.14 -8.13
CA GLY A 40 -7.04 13.66 -6.80
C GLY A 40 -8.27 14.23 -6.10
N ASP A 41 -9.02 15.12 -6.77
CA ASP A 41 -10.25 15.71 -6.22
C ASP A 41 -11.33 14.64 -5.96
N ALA A 42 -11.39 13.60 -6.81
CA ALA A 42 -12.24 12.44 -6.62
C ALA A 42 -11.91 11.65 -5.34
N ALA A 43 -10.62 11.41 -5.09
CA ALA A 43 -10.15 10.73 -3.89
C ALA A 43 -10.48 11.53 -2.62
N VAL A 44 -10.31 12.85 -2.67
CA VAL A 44 -10.69 13.75 -1.56
C VAL A 44 -12.19 13.68 -1.29
N ALA A 45 -13.02 13.72 -2.34
CA ALA A 45 -14.47 13.62 -2.18
C ALA A 45 -14.91 12.31 -1.51
N ALA A 46 -14.30 11.18 -1.91
CA ALA A 46 -14.57 9.88 -1.30
C ALA A 46 -14.13 9.84 0.17
N ALA A 47 -12.95 10.38 0.49
CA ALA A 47 -12.45 10.47 1.86
C ALA A 47 -13.34 11.37 2.75
N MET A 48 -13.84 12.49 2.22
CA MET A 48 -14.80 13.36 2.92
C MET A 48 -16.10 12.63 3.25
N ALA A 49 -16.67 11.90 2.29
CA ALA A 49 -17.91 11.16 2.48
C ALA A 49 -17.76 10.06 3.55
N GLU A 50 -16.67 9.29 3.47
CA GLU A 50 -16.40 8.23 4.44
C GLU A 50 -16.05 8.77 5.83
N PHE A 51 -15.34 9.90 5.89
CA PHE A 51 -15.07 10.59 7.14
C PHE A 51 -16.36 11.04 7.83
N VAL A 52 -17.27 11.70 7.10
CA VAL A 52 -18.55 12.18 7.66
C VAL A 52 -19.40 11.01 8.17
N ARG A 53 -19.43 9.87 7.47
CA ARG A 53 -20.16 8.67 7.90
C ARG A 53 -19.75 8.16 9.28
N GLY A 54 -18.49 8.32 9.67
CA GLY A 54 -17.98 7.84 10.97
C GLY A 54 -17.50 8.92 11.93
N ALA A 55 -17.70 10.20 11.63
CA ALA A 55 -17.24 11.30 12.48
C ALA A 55 -17.91 11.32 13.87
N THR A 56 -19.07 10.68 14.04
CA THR A 56 -19.76 10.57 15.33
C THR A 56 -19.19 9.50 16.26
N THR A 57 -18.40 8.55 15.74
CA THR A 57 -17.92 7.39 16.49
C THR A 57 -16.46 7.52 16.92
N VAL A 58 -15.77 8.58 16.52
CA VAL A 58 -14.33 8.77 16.76
C VAL A 58 -14.08 10.09 17.48
N PRO A 59 -13.23 10.09 18.53
CA PRO A 59 -12.85 11.31 19.23
C PRO A 59 -12.26 12.36 18.30
N PHE A 60 -12.52 13.64 18.59
CA PHE A 60 -12.04 14.76 17.75
C PHE A 60 -10.52 14.76 17.54
N ALA A 61 -9.74 14.34 18.55
CA ALA A 61 -8.28 14.24 18.47
C ALA A 61 -7.79 13.27 17.40
N ASP A 62 -8.56 12.22 17.09
CA ASP A 62 -8.20 11.19 16.12
C ASP A 62 -8.68 11.53 14.68
N TRP A 63 -9.40 12.64 14.50
CA TRP A 63 -9.95 13.03 13.21
C TRP A 63 -8.89 13.26 12.12
N PRO A 64 -7.77 13.98 12.37
CA PRO A 64 -6.70 14.12 11.38
C PRO A 64 -6.19 12.77 10.92
N ARG A 65 -5.79 11.89 11.86
CA ARG A 65 -5.28 10.56 11.55
C ARG A 65 -6.28 9.76 10.71
N ARG A 66 -7.54 9.73 11.11
CA ARG A 66 -8.59 9.01 10.38
C ARG A 66 -8.76 9.55 8.96
N PHE A 67 -8.86 10.87 8.79
CA PHE A 67 -9.05 11.49 7.49
C PHE A 67 -7.90 11.16 6.52
N TRP A 68 -6.65 11.30 6.97
CA TRP A 68 -5.48 11.00 6.13
C TRP A 68 -5.37 9.51 5.80
N SER A 69 -5.75 8.62 6.74
CA SER A 69 -5.81 7.18 6.48
C SER A 69 -6.85 6.83 5.42
N LEU A 70 -8.04 7.45 5.48
CA LEU A 70 -9.09 7.28 4.46
C LEU A 70 -8.65 7.81 3.09
N LEU A 71 -7.96 8.95 3.05
CA LEU A 71 -7.44 9.51 1.81
C LEU A 71 -6.41 8.58 1.16
N LEU A 72 -5.46 8.05 1.94
CA LEU A 72 -4.45 7.11 1.43
C LEU A 72 -5.01 5.75 1.03
N ALA A 73 -6.14 5.34 1.60
CA ALA A 73 -6.84 4.14 1.17
C ALA A 73 -7.45 4.26 -0.24
N ALA A 74 -7.65 5.50 -0.74
CA ALA A 74 -8.25 5.75 -2.05
C ALA A 74 -7.44 5.07 -3.19
N PRO A 75 -8.09 4.30 -4.09
CA PRO A 75 -7.37 3.56 -5.14
C PRO A 75 -6.50 4.44 -6.04
N ALA A 76 -6.93 5.66 -6.34
CA ALA A 76 -6.19 6.60 -7.18
C ALA A 76 -4.81 6.99 -6.61
N LEU A 77 -4.63 6.96 -5.28
CA LEU A 77 -3.35 7.29 -4.65
C LEU A 77 -2.41 6.08 -4.53
N ARG A 78 -2.95 4.87 -4.64
CA ARG A 78 -2.20 3.61 -4.61
C ARG A 78 -1.80 3.12 -6.00
N ALA A 79 -2.51 3.56 -7.04
CA ALA A 79 -2.18 3.26 -8.41
C ALA A 79 -0.84 3.90 -8.83
N PRO A 80 -0.09 3.29 -9.76
CA PRO A 80 1.06 3.95 -10.38
C PRO A 80 0.65 5.31 -10.95
N ARG A 81 1.49 6.31 -10.71
CA ARG A 81 1.25 7.69 -11.12
C ARG A 81 1.09 7.77 -12.65
N ALA A 82 -0.04 8.30 -13.11
CA ALA A 82 -0.32 8.50 -14.52
C ALA A 82 0.35 9.78 -15.04
N GLY A 83 1.62 9.70 -15.43
CA GLY A 83 2.34 10.78 -16.13
C GLY A 83 2.81 11.95 -15.24
N SER A 84 3.89 12.61 -15.65
CA SER A 84 4.55 13.69 -14.91
C SER A 84 4.13 15.09 -15.40
N ALA A 85 2.88 15.26 -15.82
CA ALA A 85 2.42 16.52 -16.41
C ALA A 85 2.44 17.67 -15.38
N ALA A 86 3.61 18.31 -15.25
CA ALA A 86 3.90 19.54 -14.52
C ALA A 86 2.98 19.81 -13.32
N ASP A 87 3.14 19.00 -12.28
CA ASP A 87 2.44 19.13 -10.99
C ASP A 87 2.81 20.39 -10.18
N GLY A 88 3.68 21.24 -10.74
CA GLY A 88 4.22 22.44 -10.10
C GLY A 88 5.32 22.15 -9.06
N LEU A 89 5.72 20.88 -8.86
CA LEU A 89 6.75 20.48 -7.90
C LEU A 89 7.78 19.52 -8.52
N PRO A 90 8.74 20.03 -9.31
CA PRO A 90 9.75 19.19 -9.98
C PRO A 90 10.61 18.37 -9.02
N ALA A 91 10.79 18.84 -7.77
CA ALA A 91 11.52 18.13 -6.74
C ALA A 91 10.83 16.82 -6.29
N LEU A 92 9.50 16.70 -6.45
CA LEU A 92 8.77 15.47 -6.14
C LEU A 92 8.76 14.47 -7.29
N ASP A 93 9.04 14.88 -8.52
CA ASP A 93 8.96 14.02 -9.72
C ASP A 93 9.95 12.86 -9.65
N ARG A 94 11.12 13.09 -9.03
CA ARG A 94 12.18 12.08 -8.87
C ARG A 94 11.90 11.06 -7.76
N LEU A 95 10.90 11.31 -6.90
CA LEU A 95 10.60 10.42 -5.78
C LEU A 95 9.61 9.31 -6.20
N PRO A 96 9.87 8.03 -5.90
CA PRO A 96 8.88 6.99 -6.10
C PRO A 96 7.70 7.16 -5.12
N GLY A 97 6.58 6.48 -5.39
CA GLY A 97 5.30 6.70 -4.69
C GLY A 97 5.38 6.58 -3.16
N GLY A 98 6.18 5.65 -2.64
CA GLY A 98 6.40 5.47 -1.19
C GLY A 98 7.14 6.64 -0.53
N PRO A 99 8.40 6.93 -0.90
CA PRO A 99 9.12 8.10 -0.38
C PRO A 99 8.38 9.43 -0.59
N ARG A 100 7.66 9.58 -1.71
CA ARG A 100 6.83 10.75 -1.97
C ARG A 100 5.72 10.91 -0.93
N VAL A 101 5.01 9.83 -0.58
CA VAL A 101 3.92 9.91 0.41
C VAL A 101 4.45 10.33 1.78
N VAL A 102 5.62 9.85 2.18
CA VAL A 102 6.29 10.23 3.44
C VAL A 102 6.60 11.72 3.47
N VAL A 103 7.18 12.25 2.40
CA VAL A 103 7.49 13.69 2.28
C VAL A 103 6.20 14.53 2.27
N LEU A 104 5.18 14.10 1.53
CA LEU A 104 3.91 14.81 1.45
C LEU A 104 3.14 14.79 2.79
N LEU A 105 3.21 13.70 3.57
CA LEU A 105 2.62 13.67 4.91
C LEU A 105 3.31 14.67 5.84
N ARG A 106 4.64 14.82 5.72
CA ARG A 106 5.39 15.80 6.51
C ARG A 106 5.11 17.24 6.08
N LEU A 107 5.15 17.52 4.77
CA LEU A 107 5.13 18.89 4.25
C LEU A 107 3.72 19.39 3.91
N ALA A 108 2.89 18.58 3.25
CA ALA A 108 1.57 18.98 2.79
C ALA A 108 0.49 18.69 3.83
N ALA A 109 0.49 17.48 4.42
CA ALA A 109 -0.41 17.16 5.51
C ALA A 109 -0.01 17.83 6.83
N GLY A 110 1.26 18.20 7.00
CA GLY A 110 1.76 18.90 8.19
C GLY A 110 1.69 18.05 9.46
N LEU A 111 1.69 16.72 9.31
CA LEU A 111 1.57 15.81 10.45
C LEU A 111 2.90 15.69 11.21
N PRO A 112 2.86 15.56 12.54
CA PRO A 112 4.02 15.14 13.30
C PRO A 112 4.39 13.69 12.93
N GLU A 113 5.66 13.31 13.11
CA GLU A 113 6.17 12.00 12.67
C GLU A 113 5.38 10.82 13.22
N HIS A 114 4.94 10.89 14.48
CA HIS A 114 4.20 9.81 15.12
C HIS A 114 2.81 9.62 14.49
N GLU A 115 2.10 10.70 14.17
CA GLU A 115 0.81 10.62 13.49
C GLU A 115 0.99 10.16 12.04
N ALA A 116 1.99 10.66 11.33
CA ALA A 116 2.26 10.26 9.95
C ALA A 116 2.62 8.75 9.86
N ALA A 117 3.42 8.25 10.79
CA ALA A 117 3.71 6.83 10.92
C ALA A 117 2.43 6.02 11.21
N ALA A 118 1.60 6.51 12.13
CA ALA A 118 0.35 5.87 12.51
C ALA A 118 -0.73 5.89 11.40
N VAL A 119 -0.66 6.85 10.47
CA VAL A 119 -1.47 6.92 9.24
C VAL A 119 -1.01 5.87 8.22
N LEU A 120 0.30 5.66 8.09
CA LEU A 120 0.87 4.65 7.19
C LEU A 120 0.83 3.22 7.77
N GLY A 121 0.52 3.06 9.06
CA GLY A 121 0.54 1.76 9.73
C GLY A 121 1.96 1.21 9.93
N VAL A 122 2.96 2.08 10.03
CA VAL A 122 4.38 1.71 10.23
C VAL A 122 4.92 2.26 11.54
N SER A 123 6.07 1.75 11.98
CA SER A 123 6.77 2.30 13.15
C SER A 123 7.26 3.73 12.89
N ARG A 124 7.44 4.52 13.96
CA ARG A 124 8.06 5.86 13.85
C ARG A 124 9.48 5.79 13.29
N ALA A 125 10.25 4.76 13.63
CA ALA A 125 11.61 4.56 13.11
C ALA A 125 11.60 4.34 11.59
N THR A 126 10.71 3.48 11.10
CA THR A 126 10.51 3.22 9.66
C THR A 126 10.12 4.49 8.91
N TYR A 127 9.22 5.31 9.48
CA TYR A 127 8.85 6.60 8.90
C TYR A 127 10.05 7.57 8.83
N ARG A 128 10.82 7.71 9.92
CA ARG A 128 12.01 8.58 9.96
C ARG A 128 13.07 8.15 8.94
N LEU A 129 13.32 6.85 8.82
CA LEU A 129 14.24 6.31 7.82
C LEU A 129 13.76 6.59 6.39
N GLY A 130 12.46 6.43 6.13
CA GLY A 130 11.85 6.80 4.85
C GLY A 130 12.04 8.28 4.53
N LEU A 131 11.86 9.16 5.52
CA LEU A 131 12.07 10.60 5.35
C LEU A 131 13.55 10.93 5.09
N GLN A 132 14.48 10.32 5.83
CA GLN A 132 15.93 10.47 5.62
C GLN A 132 16.38 10.04 4.22
N ARG A 133 15.79 8.96 3.69
CA ARG A 133 16.06 8.48 2.32
C ARG A 133 15.45 9.38 1.25
N ALA A 134 14.39 10.12 1.57
CA ALA A 134 13.72 11.04 0.67
C ALA A 134 14.29 12.46 0.69
N LEU A 135 15.19 12.78 1.62
CA LEU A 135 15.83 14.09 1.69
C LEU A 135 16.67 14.36 0.42
N PRO A 136 16.55 15.56 -0.17
CA PRO A 136 17.46 16.00 -1.22
C PRO A 136 18.92 15.91 -0.73
N ARG A 137 19.82 15.51 -1.62
CA ARG A 137 21.26 15.45 -1.32
C ARG A 137 22.03 16.39 -2.24
N GLY A 138 23.05 17.02 -1.68
CA GLY A 138 24.00 17.84 -2.44
C GLY A 138 25.00 16.98 -3.22
N GLU A 139 25.90 17.63 -3.93
CA GLU A 139 26.95 16.96 -4.73
C GLU A 139 27.88 16.10 -3.85
N ASP A 140 28.12 16.54 -2.62
CA ASP A 140 28.94 15.83 -1.62
C ASP A 140 28.22 14.65 -0.93
N GLY A 141 26.99 14.34 -1.35
CA GLY A 141 26.17 13.29 -0.74
C GLY A 141 25.60 13.63 0.64
N SER A 142 25.87 14.83 1.16
CA SER A 142 25.28 15.34 2.40
C SER A 142 23.83 15.81 2.20
N PRO A 143 22.98 15.84 3.25
CA PRO A 143 21.62 16.36 3.14
C PRO A 143 21.59 17.84 2.74
N ASP A 144 20.88 18.16 1.67
CA ASP A 144 20.71 19.54 1.19
C ASP A 144 19.54 20.23 1.90
N VAL A 145 19.91 21.04 2.90
CA VAL A 145 18.96 21.81 3.71
C VAL A 145 18.26 22.90 2.88
N ALA A 146 18.94 23.49 1.90
CA ALA A 146 18.38 24.55 1.07
C ALA A 146 17.33 24.00 0.12
N ALA A 147 17.61 22.87 -0.55
CA ALA A 147 16.63 22.17 -1.38
C ALA A 147 15.42 21.68 -0.57
N TRP A 148 15.63 21.20 0.66
CA TRP A 148 14.52 20.84 1.53
C TRP A 148 13.63 22.04 1.89
N ARG A 149 14.22 23.19 2.24
CA ARG A 149 13.48 24.43 2.53
C ARG A 149 12.71 24.92 1.30
N ALA A 150 13.36 24.93 0.14
CA ALA A 150 12.72 25.33 -1.11
C ALA A 150 11.52 24.42 -1.46
N LEU A 151 11.65 23.10 -1.25
CA LEU A 151 10.54 22.17 -1.42
C LEU A 151 9.40 22.44 -0.44
N ALA A 152 9.70 22.67 0.84
CA ALA A 152 8.70 23.01 1.84
C ALA A 152 7.96 24.31 1.51
N GLU A 153 8.69 25.35 1.09
CA GLU A 153 8.12 26.63 0.65
C GLU A 153 7.24 26.47 -0.60
N ALA A 154 7.69 25.70 -1.59
CA ALA A 154 6.93 25.42 -2.80
C ALA A 154 5.62 24.67 -2.48
N VAL A 155 5.67 23.67 -1.60
CA VAL A 155 4.47 22.97 -1.10
C VAL A 155 3.51 23.94 -0.40
N GLN A 156 4.01 24.75 0.53
CA GLN A 156 3.17 25.72 1.25
C GLN A 156 2.64 26.83 0.33
N SER A 157 3.39 27.23 -0.68
CA SER A 157 2.95 28.16 -1.72
C SER A 157 1.79 27.54 -2.52
N GLY A 158 1.97 26.33 -3.05
CA GLY A 158 0.93 25.63 -3.83
C GLY A 158 -0.37 25.40 -3.06
N ILE A 159 -0.30 25.11 -1.75
CA ILE A 159 -1.49 25.00 -0.89
C ILE A 159 -2.19 26.35 -0.71
N ARG A 160 -1.43 27.45 -0.58
CA ARG A 160 -1.97 28.80 -0.40
C ARG A 160 -2.56 29.37 -1.69
N THR A 161 -1.94 29.10 -2.84
CA THR A 161 -2.30 29.64 -4.16
C THR A 161 -3.28 28.76 -4.93
N LEU A 162 -4.00 27.85 -4.25
CA LEU A 162 -5.02 27.01 -4.85
C LEU A 162 -6.07 27.85 -5.59
N PRO A 163 -6.36 27.59 -6.90
CA PRO A 163 -7.28 28.42 -7.67
C PRO A 163 -8.67 28.52 -7.04
N PRO A 164 -9.31 29.71 -7.07
CA PRO A 164 -10.60 29.94 -6.41
C PRO A 164 -11.71 29.04 -6.96
N ASP A 165 -11.71 28.73 -8.26
CA ASP A 165 -12.68 27.82 -8.87
C ASP A 165 -12.54 26.39 -8.33
N ARG A 166 -11.31 25.93 -8.07
CA ARG A 166 -11.06 24.62 -7.48
C ARG A 166 -11.48 24.60 -6.01
N LEU A 167 -11.24 25.67 -5.26
CA LEU A 167 -11.77 25.83 -3.91
C LEU A 167 -13.30 25.76 -3.86
N ALA A 168 -13.99 26.42 -4.79
CA ALA A 168 -15.45 26.37 -4.90
C ALA A 168 -15.94 24.93 -5.19
N ARG A 169 -15.25 24.18 -6.06
CA ARG A 169 -15.54 22.77 -6.31
C ARG A 169 -15.36 21.91 -5.05
N LEU A 170 -14.26 22.07 -4.31
CA LEU A 170 -14.02 21.35 -3.06
C LEU A 170 -15.09 21.66 -2.01
N ALA A 171 -15.51 22.92 -1.90
CA ALA A 171 -16.59 23.31 -1.01
C ALA A 171 -17.93 22.64 -1.39
N ALA A 172 -18.23 22.51 -2.68
CA ALA A 172 -19.41 21.79 -3.16
C ALA A 172 -19.35 20.28 -2.87
N LEU A 173 -18.17 19.66 -3.01
CA LEU A 173 -17.93 18.25 -2.66
C LEU A 173 -18.12 18.02 -1.15
N ARG A 174 -17.57 18.89 -0.30
CA ARG A 174 -17.78 18.85 1.15
C ARG A 174 -19.26 18.96 1.51
N GLU A 175 -19.99 19.88 0.88
CA GLU A 175 -21.43 20.06 1.11
C GLU A 175 -22.26 18.86 0.62
N ALA A 176 -21.82 18.16 -0.43
CA ALA A 176 -22.43 16.90 -0.85
C ALA A 176 -22.19 15.79 0.20
N ALA A 177 -20.97 15.66 0.70
CA ALA A 177 -20.59 14.70 1.74
C ALA A 177 -21.36 14.92 3.05
N LEU A 178 -21.47 16.17 3.51
CA LEU A 178 -22.24 16.53 4.72
C LEU A 178 -23.73 16.21 4.60
N ARG A 179 -24.29 16.25 3.38
CA ARG A 179 -25.67 15.86 3.09
C ARG A 179 -25.85 14.35 2.84
N GLY A 180 -24.79 13.56 2.99
CA GLY A 180 -24.81 12.11 2.75
C GLY A 180 -25.04 11.74 1.28
N ARG A 181 -24.79 12.65 0.33
CA ARG A 181 -24.93 12.37 -1.10
C ARG A 181 -23.63 11.81 -1.65
N ALA A 182 -23.72 10.78 -2.49
CA ALA A 182 -22.57 10.26 -3.22
C ALA A 182 -21.99 11.36 -4.12
N PRO A 183 -20.65 11.51 -4.18
CA PRO A 183 -20.03 12.55 -5.00
C PRO A 183 -20.27 12.25 -6.49
N THR A 184 -21.11 13.07 -7.14
CA THR A 184 -21.23 13.06 -8.60
C THR A 184 -20.07 13.86 -9.19
N LEU A 185 -18.97 13.18 -9.52
CA LEU A 185 -17.84 13.80 -10.21
C LEU A 185 -18.22 14.02 -11.67
N ARG A 186 -18.75 15.19 -11.99
CA ARG A 186 -18.93 15.61 -13.38
C ARG A 186 -17.56 16.01 -13.91
N ARG A 187 -16.97 15.21 -14.81
CA ARG A 187 -15.79 15.63 -15.60
C ARG A 187 -16.16 16.94 -16.31
N TYR A 188 -15.57 18.03 -15.87
CA TYR A 188 -15.71 19.33 -16.52
C TYR A 188 -14.33 19.73 -17.04
N PRO A 189 -14.18 20.12 -18.31
CA PRO A 189 -12.91 20.56 -18.81
C PRO A 189 -12.48 21.82 -18.05
N VAL A 190 -11.39 21.75 -17.31
CA VAL A 190 -10.72 22.93 -16.78
C VAL A 190 -10.05 23.62 -17.96
N ALA A 191 -10.46 24.86 -18.25
CA ALA A 191 -9.79 25.70 -19.24
C ALA A 191 -8.33 25.91 -18.80
N ARG A 192 -7.41 25.15 -19.41
CA ARG A 192 -5.99 25.50 -19.39
C ARG A 192 -5.83 26.77 -20.20
N GLY A 193 -5.13 27.76 -19.65
CA GLY A 193 -4.80 28.99 -20.38
C GLY A 193 -4.18 28.66 -21.73
N GLU A 194 -4.59 29.41 -22.74
CA GLU A 194 -4.13 29.32 -24.13
C GLU A 194 -2.61 29.48 -24.19
N VAL A 195 -1.91 28.35 -24.17
CA VAL A 195 -0.69 28.21 -24.94
C VAL A 195 -1.15 27.65 -26.27
N GLU A 196 -0.96 28.43 -27.33
CA GLU A 196 -1.27 28.05 -28.71
C GLU A 196 -0.55 26.74 -29.04
N ALA A 197 -1.28 25.64 -28.85
CA ALA A 197 -0.85 24.32 -29.24
C ALA A 197 -1.05 24.21 -30.76
N PRO A 198 -0.11 23.58 -31.50
CA PRO A 198 -0.31 23.29 -32.90
C PRO A 198 -1.62 22.50 -33.10
N PRO A 199 -2.28 22.66 -34.26
CA PRO A 199 -3.65 22.20 -34.46
C PRO A 199 -3.81 20.74 -34.04
N PRO A 200 -4.87 20.40 -33.30
CA PRO A 200 -5.07 19.04 -32.84
C PRO A 200 -5.28 18.16 -34.07
N GLU A 201 -4.32 17.28 -34.34
CA GLU A 201 -4.60 16.07 -35.08
C GLU A 201 -5.76 15.38 -34.36
N THR A 202 -6.91 15.38 -35.01
CA THR A 202 -8.12 14.70 -34.56
C THR A 202 -7.77 13.23 -34.42
N ARG A 203 -7.33 12.84 -33.22
CA ARG A 203 -7.22 11.45 -32.83
C ARG A 203 -8.64 10.93 -32.79
N ALA A 204 -9.09 10.41 -33.92
CA ALA A 204 -10.36 9.74 -34.07
C ALA A 204 -10.45 8.72 -32.95
N VAL A 205 -11.32 8.95 -31.98
CA VAL A 205 -11.76 7.91 -31.07
C VAL A 205 -12.37 6.85 -31.99
N ALA A 206 -11.60 5.80 -32.24
CA ALA A 206 -12.01 4.70 -33.08
C ALA A 206 -13.35 4.21 -32.52
N ARG A 207 -14.44 4.51 -33.24
CA ARG A 207 -15.73 3.87 -33.01
C ARG A 207 -15.46 2.40 -33.15
N ARG A 208 -15.48 1.67 -32.03
CA ARG A 208 -15.24 0.24 -32.03
C ARG A 208 -16.22 -0.37 -33.03
N PRO A 209 -15.76 -1.02 -34.12
CA PRO A 209 -16.66 -1.55 -35.12
C PRO A 209 -17.61 -2.54 -34.45
N GLY A 210 -18.91 -2.43 -34.74
CA GLY A 210 -19.97 -3.21 -34.10
C GLY A 210 -19.84 -4.73 -34.25
N TRP A 211 -18.89 -5.20 -35.05
CA TRP A 211 -18.53 -6.61 -35.19
C TRP A 211 -17.51 -7.11 -34.14
N LEU A 212 -16.87 -6.22 -33.38
CA LEU A 212 -16.01 -6.64 -32.26
C LEU A 212 -16.81 -7.23 -31.11
N TRP A 213 -18.07 -6.83 -30.93
CA TRP A 213 -18.92 -7.38 -29.88
C TRP A 213 -19.21 -8.87 -30.11
N PRO A 214 -19.66 -9.34 -31.29
CA PRO A 214 -19.80 -10.78 -31.53
C PRO A 214 -18.46 -11.53 -31.52
N ALA A 215 -17.36 -10.92 -31.98
CA ALA A 215 -16.03 -11.55 -31.87
C ALA A 215 -15.61 -11.74 -30.40
N MET A 216 -15.89 -10.77 -29.53
CA MET A 216 -15.60 -10.84 -28.10
C MET A 216 -16.51 -11.84 -27.38
N VAL A 217 -17.78 -11.96 -27.80
CA VAL A 217 -18.68 -13.02 -27.32
C VAL A 217 -18.20 -14.40 -27.77
N ALA A 218 -17.75 -14.54 -29.02
CA ALA A 218 -17.21 -15.81 -29.53
C ALA A 218 -15.94 -16.23 -28.77
N VAL A 219 -15.03 -15.29 -28.51
CA VAL A 219 -13.84 -15.54 -27.69
C VAL A 219 -14.25 -15.93 -26.28
N ALA A 220 -15.12 -15.17 -25.62
CA ALA A 220 -15.57 -15.49 -24.27
C ALA A 220 -16.26 -16.86 -24.20
N LEU A 221 -17.07 -17.22 -25.19
CA LEU A 221 -17.71 -18.52 -25.28
C LEU A 221 -16.68 -19.64 -25.48
N ALA A 222 -15.67 -19.41 -26.31
CA ALA A 222 -14.55 -20.33 -26.50
C ALA A 222 -13.73 -20.50 -25.20
N THR A 223 -13.50 -19.42 -24.45
CA THR A 223 -12.81 -19.50 -23.14
C THR A 223 -13.63 -20.27 -22.12
N VAL A 224 -14.95 -20.05 -22.07
CA VAL A 224 -15.85 -20.79 -21.17
C VAL A 224 -15.92 -22.27 -21.56
N LEU A 225 -15.96 -22.59 -22.87
CA LEU A 225 -15.91 -23.97 -23.35
C LEU A 225 -14.59 -24.66 -23.04
N ALA A 226 -13.45 -23.97 -23.23
CA ALA A 226 -12.15 -24.47 -22.85
C ALA A 226 -12.05 -24.72 -21.34
N LEU A 227 -12.58 -23.78 -20.54
CA LEU A 227 -12.62 -23.89 -19.09
C LEU A 227 -13.52 -25.05 -18.61
N ALA A 228 -14.67 -25.24 -19.24
CA ALA A 228 -15.55 -26.37 -18.97
C ALA A 228 -14.91 -27.72 -19.38
N ALA A 229 -14.13 -27.74 -20.47
CA ALA A 229 -13.41 -28.92 -20.89
C ALA A 229 -12.33 -29.35 -19.87
N THR A 230 -11.68 -28.40 -19.18
CA THR A 230 -10.75 -28.69 -18.08
C THR A 230 -11.41 -29.47 -16.93
N TRP A 231 -12.69 -29.23 -16.65
CA TRP A 231 -13.44 -30.00 -15.64
C TRP A 231 -13.95 -31.35 -16.13
N ASN A 232 -14.14 -31.52 -17.44
CA ASN A 232 -14.57 -32.80 -18.01
C ASN A 232 -13.43 -33.83 -18.08
N GLY A 233 -12.17 -33.37 -18.11
CA GLY A 233 -10.97 -34.21 -17.96
C GLY A 233 -10.71 -34.60 -16.50
N SER A 234 -10.93 -33.70 -15.54
CA SER A 234 -10.73 -33.99 -14.12
C SER A 234 -11.83 -34.82 -13.47
N TRP A 235 -13.00 -34.96 -14.12
CA TRP A 235 -14.07 -35.87 -13.68
C TRP A 235 -14.04 -37.25 -14.34
N ARG A 236 -13.26 -37.43 -15.43
CA ARG A 236 -13.07 -38.74 -16.09
C ARG A 236 -11.78 -39.44 -15.69
N GLY A 237 -10.80 -38.70 -15.16
CA GLY A 237 -9.80 -39.27 -14.26
C GLY A 237 -10.46 -39.41 -12.90
N GLY A 238 -10.93 -40.61 -12.57
CA GLY A 238 -11.27 -40.92 -11.18
C GLY A 238 -10.13 -40.45 -10.30
N LEU A 239 -10.46 -39.88 -9.14
CA LEU A 239 -9.51 -39.68 -8.07
C LEU A 239 -9.01 -41.08 -7.68
N ALA A 240 -8.03 -41.61 -8.42
CA ALA A 240 -7.08 -42.53 -7.85
C ALA A 240 -6.57 -41.79 -6.61
N GLU A 241 -6.73 -42.39 -5.45
CA GLU A 241 -6.12 -41.93 -4.22
C GLU A 241 -4.62 -41.79 -4.48
N GLU A 242 -4.21 -40.62 -4.96
CA GLU A 242 -2.82 -40.21 -5.00
C GLU A 242 -2.45 -39.96 -3.55
N GLU A 243 -1.95 -41.03 -2.94
CA GLU A 243 -1.16 -41.02 -1.74
C GLU A 243 -0.19 -39.83 -1.81
N ILE A 244 -0.27 -38.94 -0.83
CA ILE A 244 0.59 -37.77 -0.72
C ILE A 244 2.02 -38.28 -0.58
N ARG A 245 2.76 -38.31 -1.70
CA ARG A 245 4.19 -38.67 -1.69
C ARG A 245 4.99 -37.47 -1.18
N ILE A 246 5.51 -37.62 0.03
CA ILE A 246 6.49 -36.72 0.60
C ILE A 246 7.86 -37.24 0.19
N GLU A 247 8.51 -36.55 -0.74
CA GLU A 247 9.86 -36.87 -1.17
C GLU A 247 10.84 -35.91 -0.48
N ALA A 248 11.84 -36.47 0.21
CA ALA A 248 12.90 -35.67 0.81
C ALA A 248 13.70 -35.00 -0.31
N LEU A 249 13.61 -33.67 -0.38
CA LEU A 249 14.41 -32.91 -1.34
C LEU A 249 15.89 -33.13 -1.02
N ALA A 250 16.71 -33.42 -2.04
CA ALA A 250 18.15 -33.56 -1.86
C ALA A 250 18.72 -32.34 -1.14
N ASP A 251 19.58 -32.57 -0.14
CA ASP A 251 20.19 -31.52 0.68
C ASP A 251 21.19 -30.71 -0.16
N SER A 252 20.67 -29.82 -0.99
CA SER A 252 21.44 -28.95 -1.86
C SER A 252 21.69 -27.63 -1.14
N ALA A 253 22.97 -27.25 -1.04
CA ALA A 253 23.32 -25.94 -0.50
C ALA A 253 22.60 -24.82 -1.29
N PRO A 254 22.07 -23.79 -0.61
CA PRO A 254 21.35 -22.71 -1.27
C PRO A 254 22.24 -22.02 -2.30
N ALA A 255 21.69 -21.74 -3.48
CA ALA A 255 22.40 -21.13 -4.61
C ALA A 255 23.05 -19.78 -4.28
N ALA A 256 22.52 -19.07 -3.28
CA ALA A 256 23.15 -17.91 -2.68
C ALA A 256 22.72 -17.79 -1.22
N ARG A 257 23.63 -17.30 -0.37
CA ARG A 257 23.32 -16.85 0.98
C ARG A 257 23.33 -15.32 0.98
N TYR A 258 22.51 -14.71 1.82
CA TYR A 258 22.65 -13.28 2.10
C TYR A 258 24.07 -13.01 2.58
N ASP A 259 24.66 -11.90 2.13
CA ASP A 259 25.91 -11.44 2.71
C ASP A 259 25.73 -11.12 4.20
N ALA A 260 26.84 -11.02 4.94
CA ALA A 260 26.79 -10.86 6.40
C ALA A 260 26.00 -9.61 6.84
N GLN A 261 25.95 -8.55 6.02
CA GLN A 261 25.18 -7.35 6.35
C GLN A 261 23.69 -7.54 6.09
N ALA A 262 23.33 -8.12 4.96
CA ALA A 262 21.94 -8.43 4.61
C ALA A 262 21.35 -9.49 5.56
N ALA A 263 22.15 -10.46 5.98
CA ALA A 263 21.76 -11.44 7.00
C ALA A 263 21.46 -10.74 8.34
N LEU A 264 22.37 -9.87 8.81
CA LEU A 264 22.18 -9.12 10.05
C LEU A 264 20.91 -8.26 10.02
N VAL A 265 20.65 -7.55 8.92
CA VAL A 265 19.50 -6.63 8.80
C VAL A 265 18.17 -7.36 8.64
N THR A 266 18.19 -8.60 8.15
CA THR A 266 16.98 -9.43 7.99
C THR A 266 16.70 -10.28 9.24
N GLU A 267 17.60 -10.27 10.22
CA GLU A 267 17.44 -11.00 11.47
C GLU A 267 16.20 -10.51 12.24
N ARG A 268 15.40 -11.44 12.75
CA ARG A 268 14.14 -11.12 13.44
C ARG A 268 14.36 -10.24 14.67
N ASP A 269 15.50 -10.44 15.32
CA ASP A 269 15.89 -9.78 16.57
C ASP A 269 16.95 -8.68 16.35
N PHE A 270 17.03 -8.12 15.14
CA PHE A 270 18.00 -7.08 14.78
C PHE A 270 18.04 -5.89 15.76
N GLU A 271 16.89 -5.45 16.27
CA GLU A 271 16.80 -4.36 17.26
C GLU A 271 17.46 -4.75 18.61
N LEU A 272 17.40 -6.02 19.02
CA LEU A 272 18.07 -6.50 20.24
C LEU A 272 19.58 -6.59 20.05
N LEU A 273 20.05 -6.87 18.83
CA LEU A 273 21.48 -6.87 18.49
C LEU A 273 22.07 -5.46 18.47
N LEU A 274 21.29 -4.46 18.04
CA LEU A 274 21.70 -3.04 18.10
C LEU A 274 21.63 -2.46 19.52
N ALA A 275 20.70 -2.95 20.34
CA ALA A 275 20.49 -2.51 21.73
C ALA A 275 21.37 -3.24 22.75
N GLN A 276 22.47 -3.89 22.31
CA GLN A 276 23.47 -4.46 23.21
C GLN A 276 24.17 -3.34 23.99
N ASP A 277 23.57 -2.90 25.10
CA ASP A 277 24.26 -2.20 26.16
C ASP A 277 25.21 -3.19 26.85
N GLU A 278 26.45 -2.77 27.14
CA GLU A 278 27.42 -3.56 27.92
C GLU A 278 26.91 -3.92 29.33
N ASP A 279 25.80 -3.30 29.76
CA ASP A 279 25.18 -3.46 31.08
C ASP A 279 23.98 -4.43 31.11
N THR A 280 23.82 -5.27 30.10
CA THR A 280 22.70 -6.23 30.08
C THR A 280 22.98 -7.41 31.02
N GLY A 281 22.53 -7.29 32.28
CA GLY A 281 22.88 -8.19 33.40
C GLY A 281 22.65 -9.70 33.20
N TRP A 282 21.88 -10.14 32.19
CA TRP A 282 21.75 -11.56 31.85
C TRP A 282 23.05 -12.14 31.25
N GLN A 283 23.92 -11.32 30.67
CA GLN A 283 25.22 -11.74 30.12
C GLN A 283 26.22 -12.19 31.20
N ALA A 284 25.97 -11.82 32.46
CA ALA A 284 26.77 -12.21 33.62
C ALA A 284 25.98 -13.07 34.62
N ASP A 285 24.75 -13.48 34.28
CA ASP A 285 23.90 -14.26 35.20
C ASP A 285 24.31 -15.75 35.20
N PRO A 286 24.91 -16.27 36.28
CA PRO A 286 25.32 -17.67 36.36
C PRO A 286 24.12 -18.63 36.32
N ALA A 287 22.92 -18.20 36.74
CA ALA A 287 21.72 -19.01 36.65
C ALA A 287 21.26 -19.19 35.20
N PHE A 288 21.41 -18.15 34.37
CA PHE A 288 21.15 -18.21 32.94
C PHE A 288 22.10 -19.19 32.23
N PHE A 289 23.41 -19.13 32.53
CA PHE A 289 24.37 -20.05 31.94
C PHE A 289 24.17 -21.51 32.39
N ALA A 290 23.78 -21.73 33.65
CA ALA A 290 23.44 -23.07 34.14
C ALA A 290 22.21 -23.64 33.42
N TRP A 291 21.17 -22.83 33.21
CA TRP A 291 20.00 -23.23 32.42
C TRP A 291 20.34 -23.50 30.95
N LEU A 292 21.18 -22.65 30.33
CA LEU A 292 21.60 -22.81 28.93
C LEU A 292 22.44 -24.06 28.73
N ALA A 293 23.35 -24.37 29.66
CA ALA A 293 24.13 -25.61 29.63
C ALA A 293 23.21 -26.84 29.69
N ALA A 294 22.24 -26.85 30.61
CA ALA A 294 21.25 -27.92 30.72
C ALA A 294 20.39 -28.07 29.46
N GLN A 295 20.07 -26.98 28.74
CA GLN A 295 19.35 -27.03 27.47
C GLN A 295 20.20 -27.56 26.31
N ARG A 296 21.50 -27.29 26.29
CA ARG A 296 22.41 -27.83 25.25
C ARG A 296 22.70 -29.32 25.43
N GLU A 297 22.63 -29.82 26.66
CA GLU A 297 22.78 -31.24 26.98
C GLU A 297 21.51 -32.05 26.71
N ARG A 298 20.35 -31.39 26.55
CA ARG A 298 19.18 -32.09 26.01
C ARG A 298 19.50 -32.49 24.58
N PRO A 299 19.27 -33.76 24.21
CA PRO A 299 19.27 -34.14 22.80
C PRO A 299 18.35 -33.14 22.08
N GLN A 300 18.86 -32.45 21.06
CA GLN A 300 17.95 -31.79 20.13
C GLN A 300 17.01 -32.90 19.68
N ASP A 301 15.70 -32.72 19.89
CA ASP A 301 14.72 -33.60 19.30
C ASP A 301 15.02 -33.58 17.80
N SER A 302 15.64 -34.66 17.34
CA SER A 302 15.66 -35.03 15.95
C SER A 302 14.21 -35.40 15.66
N THR A 303 13.36 -34.40 15.45
CA THR A 303 12.24 -34.50 14.53
C THR A 303 12.81 -34.67 13.13
N ALA A 304 13.60 -35.73 12.93
CA ALA A 304 13.51 -36.48 11.71
C ALA A 304 12.09 -37.03 11.77
N ASP A 305 11.19 -36.40 11.02
CA ASP A 305 9.85 -36.93 10.85
C ASP A 305 9.99 -38.41 10.55
N THR A 306 9.44 -39.28 11.41
CA THR A 306 9.49 -40.74 11.26
C THR A 306 8.94 -41.22 9.91
N HIS A 307 8.27 -40.32 9.16
CA HIS A 307 7.75 -40.52 7.81
C HIS A 307 8.74 -40.23 6.68
N LEU A 308 9.92 -39.67 6.96
CA LEU A 308 10.98 -39.47 5.95
C LEU A 308 11.86 -40.72 5.89
N GLN A 309 11.40 -41.72 5.14
CA GLN A 309 12.25 -42.84 4.76
C GLN A 309 13.36 -42.30 3.82
N PRO A 310 14.66 -42.48 4.11
CA PRO A 310 15.70 -42.15 3.14
C PRO A 310 15.45 -43.00 1.88
N ALA A 311 15.49 -42.35 0.72
CA ALA A 311 15.28 -43.02 -0.57
C ALA A 311 16.24 -44.20 -0.70
N GLN A 312 15.70 -45.43 -0.61
CA GLN A 312 16.44 -46.63 -0.97
C GLN A 312 16.67 -46.57 -2.47
N THR A 313 17.92 -46.35 -2.85
CA THR A 313 18.40 -46.48 -4.22
C THR A 313 18.75 -47.94 -4.44
N ASP A 314 17.72 -48.78 -4.58
CA ASP A 314 17.90 -50.14 -5.10
C ASP A 314 17.62 -50.09 -6.61
N ASP A 315 18.66 -49.73 -7.36
CA ASP A 315 18.84 -50.14 -8.75
C ASP A 315 19.34 -51.58 -8.73
N ASP A 316 18.45 -52.55 -8.92
CA ASP A 316 18.78 -53.83 -9.54
C ASP A 316 17.48 -54.48 -10.03
N GLY A 317 17.43 -54.71 -11.34
CA GLY A 317 16.23 -55.05 -12.08
C GLY A 317 15.74 -56.49 -11.93
N GLU A 318 14.46 -56.67 -12.24
CA GLU A 318 13.89 -57.64 -13.18
C GLU A 318 12.35 -57.50 -13.13
N PRO A 319 11.62 -57.61 -14.26
CA PRO A 319 10.17 -57.48 -14.28
C PRO A 319 9.49 -58.80 -13.87
N GLU A 320 8.90 -58.88 -12.67
CA GLU A 320 8.01 -60.00 -12.34
C GLU A 320 6.67 -59.85 -13.06
N THR A 321 6.51 -60.64 -14.11
CA THR A 321 5.24 -60.96 -14.78
C THR A 321 4.35 -61.74 -13.82
N SER A 322 3.21 -61.17 -13.42
CA SER A 322 2.15 -61.93 -12.74
C SER A 322 1.19 -62.50 -13.78
N ASP A 323 1.30 -63.79 -13.99
CA ASP A 323 0.40 -64.60 -14.81
C ASP A 323 -1.03 -64.59 -14.25
N ALA A 324 -1.97 -64.48 -15.18
CA ALA A 324 -3.38 -64.73 -14.96
C ALA A 324 -3.66 -66.23 -15.08
N GLU A 325 -4.28 -66.83 -14.06
CA GLU A 325 -5.07 -68.05 -14.25
C GLU A 325 -6.42 -67.95 -13.51
N LEU A 326 -7.39 -68.59 -14.18
CA LEU A 326 -8.86 -68.68 -14.04
C LEU A 326 -9.45 -68.82 -12.63
#